data_AF-A0A537F058-F1
#
_entry.id   AF-A0A537F058-F1
#
_cell.length_a   1.000
_cell.length_b   1.000
_cell.length_c   1.000
_cell.angle_alpha   90.00
_cell.angle_beta   90.00
_cell.angle_gamma   90.00
#
_symmetry.space_group_name_H-M   'P 1'
#
loop_
_entity.id
_entity.type
_entity.pdbx_description
1 polymer ?
#
loop_
_entity_poly.entity_id
_entity_poly.type
_entity_poly.pdbx_seq_one_letter_code
_entity_poly.pdbx_strand_id
1 'polypeptide(L)'
;MILLTGAATPIIENNQTSMLPYFAGRTLSRMTIAYGLSLAFALAYGIFTAMNHRASHVMLPLLDIFQSVPVLGFLPVVFLLVLNRLPGTPGQELASIIMIFTAMAWAPTFGVIAGVNAIPADIKEASRAYGVRGFKYLRQIVLPAVYPELIWSSILAWGGGWYLIPIEEYIPGTVNLPGLGSYIAIAGRKPDLASALFGLIILVGIIFAIDQLVWRPLGRRAEKYKYETVAAPATETQRSIVGEGMRRYEGRLISPVTSFLKSEKSYFNRVVEITRLRRLLHARERLRFPERITRIPLWGKLAS
;
A
#
# COMPACT_ATOMS: atom_id res chain seq x y z
N MET A 1 -36.97 4.33 -10.43
CA MET A 1 -37.20 2.94 -10.92
C MET A 1 -36.47 2.68 -12.24
N ILE A 2 -36.61 3.54 -13.26
CA ILE A 2 -35.96 3.38 -14.59
C ILE A 2 -34.40 3.39 -14.55
N LEU A 3 -33.78 4.19 -13.67
CA LEU A 3 -32.33 4.21 -13.51
C LEU A 3 -31.76 2.93 -12.87
N LEU A 4 -32.54 2.25 -12.02
CA LEU A 4 -32.13 0.99 -11.39
C LEU A 4 -32.31 -0.19 -12.35
N THR A 5 -33.37 -0.19 -13.16
CA THR A 5 -33.58 -1.23 -14.18
C THR A 5 -32.59 -1.11 -15.34
N GLY A 6 -32.23 0.10 -15.79
CA GLY A 6 -31.24 0.30 -16.86
C GLY A 6 -29.80 -0.07 -16.48
N ALA A 7 -29.47 -0.06 -15.18
CA ALA A 7 -28.18 -0.54 -14.69
C ALA A 7 -28.18 -2.05 -14.39
N ALA A 8 -29.33 -2.64 -14.09
CA ALA A 8 -29.45 -4.07 -13.80
C ALA A 8 -29.39 -4.94 -15.06
N THR A 9 -29.92 -4.46 -16.20
CA THR A 9 -29.90 -5.20 -17.47
C THR A 9 -28.49 -5.62 -17.92
N PRO A 10 -27.48 -4.73 -18.02
CA PRO A 10 -26.12 -5.14 -18.41
C PRO A 10 -25.47 -6.10 -17.40
N ILE A 11 -25.78 -5.98 -16.12
CA ILE A 11 -25.23 -6.87 -15.07
C ILE A 11 -25.80 -8.29 -15.22
N ILE A 12 -27.10 -8.41 -15.46
CA ILE A 12 -27.80 -9.70 -15.61
C ILE A 12 -27.46 -10.36 -16.95
N GLU A 13 -27.34 -9.57 -18.02
CA GLU A 13 -26.96 -10.05 -19.36
C GLU A 13 -25.48 -10.46 -19.43
N ASN A 14 -24.63 -9.92 -18.54
CA ASN A 14 -23.24 -10.31 -18.46
C ASN A 14 -23.12 -11.73 -17.87
N ASN A 15 -22.84 -12.68 -18.76
CA ASN A 15 -22.71 -14.10 -18.42
C ASN A 15 -21.60 -14.40 -17.40
N GLN A 16 -20.67 -13.47 -17.18
CA GLN A 16 -19.60 -13.58 -16.18
C GLN A 16 -20.04 -13.20 -14.76
N THR A 17 -21.14 -12.48 -14.60
CA THR A 17 -21.63 -12.00 -13.29
C THR A 17 -21.94 -13.16 -12.35
N SER A 18 -22.47 -14.27 -12.86
CA SER A 18 -22.74 -15.48 -12.07
C SER A 18 -21.46 -16.13 -11.52
N MET A 19 -20.31 -15.91 -12.17
CA MET A 19 -19.01 -16.45 -11.79
C MET A 19 -18.25 -15.55 -10.81
N LEU A 20 -18.82 -14.41 -10.39
CA LEU A 20 -18.15 -13.48 -9.48
C LEU A 20 -17.67 -14.10 -8.16
N PRO A 21 -18.39 -15.02 -7.50
CA PRO A 21 -17.87 -15.71 -6.32
C PRO A 21 -16.61 -16.54 -6.64
N TYR A 22 -16.58 -17.22 -7.79
CA TYR A 22 -15.41 -17.98 -8.23
C TYR A 22 -14.24 -17.04 -8.55
N PHE A 23 -14.48 -15.94 -9.26
CA PHE A 23 -13.47 -14.93 -9.57
C PHE A 23 -12.90 -14.27 -8.30
N ALA A 24 -13.74 -13.92 -7.34
CA ALA A 24 -13.30 -13.43 -6.03
C ALA A 24 -12.42 -14.46 -5.32
N GLY A 25 -12.80 -15.74 -5.33
CA GLY A 25 -12.00 -16.83 -4.77
C GLY A 25 -10.62 -16.97 -5.43
N ARG A 26 -10.55 -16.88 -6.76
CA ARG A 26 -9.28 -16.92 -7.50
C ARG A 26 -8.37 -15.75 -7.13
N THR A 27 -8.90 -14.52 -7.15
CA THR A 27 -8.16 -13.32 -6.74
C THR A 27 -7.64 -13.44 -5.31
N LEU A 28 -8.51 -13.80 -4.36
CA LEU A 28 -8.13 -13.94 -2.95
C LEU A 28 -7.10 -15.05 -2.73
N SER A 29 -7.16 -16.15 -3.49
CA SER A 29 -6.17 -17.23 -3.41
C SER A 29 -4.79 -16.75 -3.82
N ARG A 30 -4.65 -16.05 -4.95
CA ARG A 30 -3.38 -15.48 -5.42
C ARG A 30 -2.82 -14.48 -4.41
N MET A 31 -3.66 -13.57 -3.92
CA MET A 31 -3.25 -12.59 -2.90
C MET A 31 -2.81 -13.24 -1.60
N THR A 32 -3.51 -14.28 -1.15
CA THR A 32 -3.19 -14.96 0.10
C THR A 32 -1.88 -15.75 -0.02
N ILE A 33 -1.65 -16.42 -1.15
CA ILE A 33 -0.38 -17.11 -1.43
C ILE A 33 0.77 -16.10 -1.48
N ALA A 34 0.61 -15.03 -2.25
CA ALA A 34 1.62 -13.97 -2.37
C ALA A 34 1.91 -13.28 -1.03
N TYR A 35 0.88 -13.03 -0.22
CA TYR A 35 1.02 -12.47 1.11
C TYR A 35 1.71 -13.44 2.08
N GLY A 36 1.41 -14.75 2.00
CA GLY A 36 2.14 -15.77 2.76
C GLY A 36 3.64 -15.79 2.45
N LEU A 37 4.00 -15.67 1.16
CA LEU A 37 5.38 -15.52 0.73
C LEU A 37 5.99 -14.20 1.23
N SER A 38 5.25 -13.09 1.17
CA SER A 38 5.67 -11.79 1.71
C SER A 38 5.94 -11.86 3.21
N LEU A 39 5.07 -12.49 4.00
CA LEU A 39 5.27 -12.67 5.43
C LEU A 39 6.50 -13.53 5.74
N ALA A 40 6.69 -14.64 5.01
CA ALA A 40 7.87 -15.47 5.19
C ALA A 40 9.16 -14.70 4.87
N PHE A 41 9.16 -13.95 3.76
CA PHE A 41 10.25 -13.06 3.39
C PHE A 41 10.49 -11.99 4.44
N ALA A 42 9.45 -11.28 4.88
CA ALA A 42 9.55 -10.19 5.86
C ALA A 42 10.07 -10.66 7.20
N LEU A 43 9.60 -11.80 7.70
CA LEU A 43 10.08 -12.38 8.95
C LEU A 43 11.54 -12.84 8.82
N ALA A 44 11.91 -13.52 7.74
CA ALA A 44 13.29 -13.99 7.56
C ALA A 44 14.26 -12.82 7.32
N TYR A 45 13.99 -12.00 6.31
CA TYR A 45 14.81 -10.88 5.90
C TYR A 45 14.85 -9.79 6.98
N GLY A 46 13.68 -9.39 7.49
CA GLY A 46 13.56 -8.30 8.44
C GLY A 46 14.18 -8.61 9.79
N ILE A 47 13.92 -9.81 10.36
CA ILE A 47 14.53 -10.20 11.64
C ILE A 47 16.04 -10.33 11.48
N PHE A 48 16.53 -10.96 10.41
CA PHE A 48 17.96 -11.09 10.17
C PHE A 48 18.64 -9.73 10.01
N THR A 49 18.03 -8.82 9.24
CA THR A 49 18.52 -7.46 9.04
C THR A 49 18.60 -6.69 10.36
N ALA A 50 17.55 -6.75 11.18
CA ALA A 50 17.48 -6.00 12.43
C ALA A 50 18.37 -6.56 13.55
N MET A 51 18.58 -7.89 13.58
CA MET A 51 19.41 -8.53 14.61
C MET A 51 20.92 -8.45 14.30
N ASN A 52 21.32 -8.17 13.06
CA ASN A 52 22.71 -8.16 12.65
C ASN A 52 23.15 -6.78 12.12
N HIS A 53 23.94 -6.07 12.92
CA HIS A 53 24.42 -4.72 12.61
C HIS A 53 25.22 -4.63 11.30
N ARG A 54 25.95 -5.68 10.91
CA ARG A 54 26.67 -5.69 9.62
C ARG A 54 25.71 -5.89 8.45
N ALA A 55 24.73 -6.78 8.64
CA ALA A 55 23.71 -7.04 7.63
C ALA A 55 22.86 -5.79 7.36
N SER A 56 22.50 -5.03 8.40
CA SER A 56 21.70 -3.80 8.25
C SER A 56 22.32 -2.77 7.33
N HIS A 57 23.66 -2.62 7.34
CA HIS A 57 24.37 -1.67 6.46
C HIS A 57 24.25 -1.98 4.97
N VAL A 58 23.94 -3.22 4.60
CA VAL A 58 23.80 -3.64 3.19
C VAL A 58 22.34 -3.91 2.84
N MET A 59 21.64 -4.63 3.70
CA MET A 59 20.27 -5.10 3.45
C MET A 59 19.24 -3.97 3.51
N LEU A 60 19.43 -2.94 4.34
CA LEU A 60 18.53 -1.78 4.35
C LEU A 60 18.65 -0.98 3.03
N PRO A 61 19.84 -0.57 2.55
CA PRO A 61 19.97 0.06 1.25
C PRO A 61 19.41 -0.77 0.08
N LEU A 62 19.62 -2.09 0.09
CA LEU A 62 19.04 -2.97 -0.93
C LEU A 62 17.50 -2.92 -0.89
N LEU A 63 16.92 -2.98 0.31
CA LEU A 63 15.48 -2.89 0.50
C LEU A 63 14.94 -1.54 0.00
N ASP A 64 15.65 -0.44 0.28
CA ASP A 64 15.33 0.91 -0.21
C ASP A 64 15.36 1.02 -1.73
N ILE A 65 16.39 0.43 -2.36
CA ILE A 65 16.48 0.38 -3.82
C ILE A 65 15.30 -0.40 -4.40
N PHE A 66 15.03 -1.61 -3.89
CA PHE A 66 13.98 -2.44 -4.45
C PHE A 66 12.57 -1.85 -4.25
N GLN A 67 12.28 -1.24 -3.09
CA GLN A 67 10.97 -0.61 -2.88
C GLN A 67 10.78 0.67 -3.71
N SER A 68 11.88 1.34 -4.10
CA SER A 68 11.81 2.57 -4.91
C SER A 68 11.36 2.32 -6.35
N VAL A 69 11.53 1.09 -6.83
CA VAL A 69 11.07 0.69 -8.16
C VAL A 69 9.56 0.47 -8.11
N PRO A 70 8.76 1.19 -8.92
CA PRO A 70 7.32 0.95 -9.00
C PRO A 70 7.05 -0.50 -9.37
N VAL A 71 6.05 -1.13 -8.76
CA VAL A 71 5.74 -2.55 -9.02
C VAL A 71 5.49 -2.82 -10.50
N LEU A 72 4.85 -1.89 -11.20
CA LEU A 72 4.63 -1.96 -12.64
C LEU A 72 5.92 -2.04 -13.47
N GLY A 73 7.04 -1.50 -12.97
CA GLY A 73 8.35 -1.62 -13.60
C GLY A 73 8.90 -3.05 -13.62
N PHE A 74 8.46 -3.92 -12.70
CA PHE A 74 8.84 -5.33 -12.68
C PHE A 74 8.03 -6.18 -13.67
N LEU A 75 6.86 -5.69 -14.11
CA LEU A 75 5.93 -6.42 -14.96
C LEU A 75 6.60 -7.05 -16.21
N PRO A 76 7.26 -6.29 -17.10
CA PRO A 76 7.84 -6.88 -18.30
C PRO A 76 8.90 -7.94 -17.97
N VAL A 77 9.72 -7.71 -16.95
CA VAL A 77 10.79 -8.64 -16.54
C VAL A 77 10.18 -9.95 -16.01
N VAL A 78 9.22 -9.86 -15.10
CA VAL A 78 8.57 -11.03 -14.50
C VAL A 78 7.82 -11.83 -15.55
N PHE A 79 6.98 -11.18 -16.36
CA PHE A 79 6.20 -11.87 -17.37
C PHE A 79 7.07 -12.49 -18.46
N LEU A 80 8.12 -11.81 -18.94
CA LEU A 80 9.04 -12.39 -19.93
C LEU A 80 9.80 -13.59 -19.36
N LEU A 81 10.37 -13.47 -18.15
CA LEU A 81 11.15 -14.57 -17.56
C LEU A 81 10.29 -15.80 -17.25
N VAL A 82 9.09 -15.59 -16.71
CA VAL A 82 8.20 -16.69 -16.33
C VAL A 82 7.55 -17.30 -17.56
N LEU A 83 6.95 -16.52 -18.46
CA LEU A 83 6.21 -17.05 -19.60
C LEU A 83 7.11 -17.70 -20.66
N ASN A 84 8.37 -17.25 -20.78
CA ASN A 84 9.34 -17.93 -21.65
C ASN A 84 9.70 -19.35 -21.16
N ARG A 85 9.57 -19.62 -19.87
CA ARG A 85 9.90 -20.93 -19.26
C ARG A 85 8.68 -21.79 -19.01
N LEU A 86 7.56 -21.16 -18.67
CA LEU A 86 6.29 -21.81 -18.37
C LEU A 86 5.19 -21.08 -19.15
N PRO A 87 4.91 -21.48 -20.41
CA PRO A 87 3.86 -20.84 -21.20
C PRO A 87 2.46 -21.23 -20.71
N GLY A 88 1.48 -20.40 -21.04
CA GLY A 88 0.07 -20.65 -20.75
C GLY A 88 -0.38 -20.23 -19.34
N THR A 89 -1.57 -20.71 -18.93
CA THR A 89 -2.23 -20.32 -17.68
C THR A 89 -1.37 -20.54 -16.42
N PRO A 90 -0.63 -21.66 -16.25
CA PRO A 90 0.19 -21.86 -15.05
C PRO A 90 1.30 -20.81 -14.90
N GLY A 91 1.91 -20.39 -16.01
CA GLY A 91 2.91 -19.33 -16.01
C GLY A 91 2.33 -17.96 -15.71
N GLN A 92 1.14 -17.67 -16.25
CA GLN A 92 0.42 -16.43 -15.93
C GLN A 92 0.09 -16.37 -14.43
N GLU A 93 -0.45 -17.45 -13.85
CA GLU A 93 -0.74 -17.52 -12.42
C GLU A 93 0.51 -17.30 -11.56
N LEU A 94 1.63 -17.94 -11.91
CA LEU A 94 2.89 -17.75 -11.21
C LEU A 94 3.43 -16.32 -11.35
N ALA A 95 3.40 -15.74 -12.55
CA ALA A 95 3.83 -14.36 -12.80
C ALA A 95 2.99 -13.37 -11.99
N SER A 96 1.67 -13.56 -11.95
CA SER A 96 0.76 -12.73 -11.15
C SER A 96 1.05 -12.85 -9.66
N ILE A 97 1.28 -14.06 -9.13
CA ILE A 97 1.66 -14.27 -7.72
C ILE A 97 2.99 -13.56 -7.40
N ILE A 98 3.99 -13.65 -8.28
CA ILE A 98 5.28 -12.95 -8.11
C ILE A 98 5.06 -11.43 -8.09
N MET A 99 4.25 -10.90 -9.00
CA MET A 99 3.94 -9.46 -9.04
C MET A 99 3.23 -8.97 -7.78
N ILE A 100 2.23 -9.71 -7.30
CA ILE A 100 1.53 -9.40 -6.05
C ILE A 100 2.51 -9.49 -4.86
N PHE A 101 3.37 -10.51 -4.83
CA PHE A 101 4.41 -10.65 -3.81
C PHE A 101 5.33 -9.43 -3.80
N THR A 102 5.82 -8.99 -4.96
CA THR A 102 6.66 -7.80 -5.10
C THR A 102 5.95 -6.56 -4.57
N ALA A 103 4.64 -6.44 -4.73
CA ALA A 103 3.88 -5.32 -4.16
C ALA A 103 3.73 -5.39 -2.64
N MET A 104 3.59 -6.60 -2.11
CA MET A 104 3.26 -6.85 -0.71
C MET A 104 4.49 -7.04 0.19
N ALA A 105 5.68 -7.31 -0.36
CA ALA A 105 6.87 -7.69 0.41
C ALA A 105 7.43 -6.56 1.29
N TRP A 106 7.37 -5.32 0.80
CA TRP A 106 8.14 -4.21 1.38
C TRP A 106 7.61 -3.76 2.73
N ALA A 107 6.32 -3.42 2.82
CA ALA A 107 5.74 -2.86 4.04
C ALA A 107 5.90 -3.80 5.25
N PRO A 108 5.56 -5.11 5.17
CA PRO A 108 5.76 -6.04 6.27
C PRO A 108 7.23 -6.19 6.66
N THR A 109 8.15 -6.14 5.69
CA THR A 109 9.60 -6.22 5.98
C THR A 109 10.07 -5.04 6.84
N PHE A 110 9.66 -3.81 6.49
CA PHE A 110 9.93 -2.64 7.32
C PHE A 110 9.22 -2.68 8.67
N GLY A 111 7.98 -3.19 8.72
CA GLY A 111 7.26 -3.40 9.97
C GLY A 111 7.97 -4.37 10.91
N VAL A 112 8.51 -5.48 10.38
CA VAL A 112 9.35 -6.41 11.15
C VAL A 112 10.58 -5.70 11.69
N ILE A 113 11.33 -4.98 10.84
CA ILE A 113 12.55 -4.27 11.26
C ILE A 113 12.23 -3.25 12.36
N ALA A 114 11.17 -2.46 12.19
CA ALA A 114 10.70 -1.49 13.18
C ALA A 114 10.33 -2.17 14.50
N GLY A 115 9.58 -3.27 14.46
CA GLY A 115 9.17 -4.02 15.64
C GLY A 115 10.35 -4.62 16.42
N VAL A 116 11.38 -5.14 15.75
CA VAL A 116 12.61 -5.59 16.42
C VAL A 116 13.37 -4.41 17.05
N ASN A 117 13.45 -3.28 16.34
CA ASN A 117 14.14 -2.10 16.84
C ASN A 117 13.42 -1.43 18.02
N ALA A 118 12.09 -1.59 18.12
CA ALA A 118 11.27 -1.07 19.20
C ALA A 118 11.49 -1.79 20.55
N ILE A 119 12.21 -2.92 20.59
CA ILE A 119 12.52 -3.63 21.83
C ILE A 119 13.42 -2.75 22.72
N PRO A 120 12.98 -2.38 23.94
CA PRO A 120 13.75 -1.53 24.86
C PRO A 120 15.11 -2.14 25.24
N ALA A 121 16.09 -1.28 25.56
CA ALA A 121 17.42 -1.70 25.99
C ALA A 121 17.36 -2.58 27.25
N ASP A 122 16.54 -2.22 28.23
CA ASP A 122 16.37 -2.94 29.50
C ASP A 122 15.94 -4.40 29.27
N ILE A 123 15.03 -4.65 28.32
CA ILE A 123 14.59 -6.00 27.94
C ILE A 123 15.73 -6.77 27.28
N LYS A 124 16.55 -6.11 26.45
CA LYS A 124 17.74 -6.71 25.84
C LYS A 124 18.78 -7.08 26.90
N GLU A 125 19.04 -6.21 27.86
CA GLU A 125 19.99 -6.45 28.96
C GLU A 125 19.51 -7.56 29.90
N ALA A 126 18.25 -7.51 30.34
CA ALA A 126 17.64 -8.55 31.15
C ALA A 126 17.71 -9.90 30.43
N SER A 127 17.39 -9.96 29.13
CA SER A 127 17.47 -11.20 28.35
C SER A 127 18.89 -11.79 28.35
N ARG A 128 19.93 -10.95 28.31
CA ARG A 128 21.34 -11.37 28.39
C ARG A 128 21.70 -11.87 29.80
N ALA A 129 21.26 -11.16 30.84
CA ALA A 129 21.50 -11.54 32.24
C ALA A 129 20.86 -12.89 32.59
N TYR A 130 19.63 -13.15 32.12
CA TYR A 130 18.93 -14.42 32.30
C TYR A 130 19.33 -15.52 31.29
N GLY A 131 20.33 -15.27 30.43
CA GLY A 131 20.81 -16.26 29.46
C GLY A 131 19.81 -16.64 28.36
N VAL A 132 18.81 -15.81 28.08
CA VAL A 132 17.81 -16.04 27.02
C VAL A 132 18.45 -15.78 25.65
N ARG A 133 18.70 -16.84 24.89
CA ARG A 133 19.39 -16.78 23.59
C ARG A 133 18.70 -17.62 22.51
N GLY A 134 19.11 -17.42 21.26
CA GLY A 134 18.69 -18.22 20.11
C GLY A 134 17.18 -18.25 19.91
N PHE A 135 16.62 -19.46 19.74
CA PHE A 135 15.19 -19.64 19.49
C PHE A 135 14.30 -19.16 20.64
N LYS A 136 14.76 -19.25 21.90
CA LYS A 136 14.01 -18.76 23.06
C LYS A 136 13.85 -17.24 23.00
N TYR A 137 14.93 -16.52 22.67
CA TYR A 137 14.90 -15.07 22.46
C TYR A 137 13.98 -14.68 21.30
N LEU A 138 14.07 -15.39 20.18
CA LEU A 138 13.22 -15.17 19.01
C LEU A 138 11.73 -15.32 19.37
N ARG A 139 11.35 -16.44 20.00
CA ARG A 139 9.94 -16.76 20.27
C ARG A 139 9.32 -15.92 21.40
N GLN A 140 10.09 -15.59 22.43
CA GLN A 140 9.55 -14.95 23.65
C GLN A 140 9.70 -13.43 23.66
N ILE A 141 10.61 -12.86 22.86
CA ILE A 141 10.90 -11.43 22.87
C ILE A 141 10.67 -10.85 21.47
N VAL A 142 11.34 -11.37 20.45
CA VAL A 142 11.31 -10.78 19.09
C VAL A 142 9.95 -10.92 18.41
N LEU A 143 9.38 -12.13 18.35
CA LEU A 143 8.08 -12.33 17.68
C LEU A 143 6.94 -11.54 18.35
N PRO A 144 6.83 -11.50 19.70
CA PRO A 144 5.88 -10.61 20.37
C PRO A 144 6.09 -9.14 20.04
N ALA A 145 7.34 -8.66 20.06
CA ALA A 145 7.69 -7.28 19.73
C ALA A 145 7.28 -6.86 18.31
N VAL A 146 7.50 -7.76 17.36
CA VAL A 146 7.21 -7.56 15.94
C VAL A 146 5.73 -7.59 15.63
N TYR A 147 4.95 -8.33 16.42
CA TYR A 147 3.56 -8.62 16.11
C TYR A 147 2.69 -7.37 15.85
N PRO A 148 2.73 -6.29 16.66
CA PRO A 148 1.90 -5.11 16.40
C PRO A 148 2.24 -4.38 15.10
N GLU A 149 3.53 -4.15 14.85
CA GLU A 149 4.00 -3.51 13.63
C GLU A 149 3.74 -4.37 12.39
N LEU A 150 3.86 -5.69 12.53
CA LEU A 150 3.55 -6.63 11.46
C LEU A 150 2.07 -6.57 11.05
N ILE A 151 1.13 -6.49 12.01
CA ILE A 151 -0.29 -6.37 11.68
C ILE A 151 -0.57 -5.07 10.91
N TRP A 152 -0.06 -3.93 11.40
CA TRP A 152 -0.29 -2.66 10.74
C TRP A 152 0.31 -2.61 9.33
N SER A 153 1.57 -3.00 9.20
CA SER A 153 2.25 -3.05 7.91
C SER A 153 1.65 -4.07 6.93
N SER A 154 1.02 -5.14 7.44
CA SER A 154 0.28 -6.09 6.61
C SER A 154 -1.00 -5.50 6.01
N ILE A 155 -1.71 -4.63 6.74
CA ILE A 155 -2.86 -3.89 6.19
C ILE A 155 -2.40 -3.02 5.01
N LEU A 156 -1.27 -2.35 5.16
CA LEU A 156 -0.66 -1.53 4.09
C LEU A 156 -0.26 -2.40 2.88
N ALA A 157 0.32 -3.58 3.13
CA ALA A 157 0.70 -4.53 2.09
C ALA A 157 -0.51 -4.97 1.25
N TRP A 158 -1.60 -5.37 1.90
CA TRP A 158 -2.84 -5.72 1.20
C TRP A 158 -3.41 -4.54 0.43
N GLY A 159 -3.29 -3.32 0.98
CA GLY A 159 -3.55 -2.05 0.27
C GLY A 159 -2.83 -1.96 -1.08
N GLY A 160 -1.53 -2.29 -1.09
CA GLY A 160 -0.72 -2.38 -2.30
C GLY A 160 -1.13 -3.51 -3.26
N GLY A 161 -1.68 -4.60 -2.75
CA GLY A 161 -2.21 -5.68 -3.60
C GLY A 161 -3.46 -5.27 -4.37
N TRP A 162 -4.40 -4.57 -3.73
CA TRP A 162 -5.71 -4.27 -4.33
C TRP A 162 -5.64 -3.50 -5.66
N TYR A 163 -4.67 -2.60 -5.83
CA TYR A 163 -4.55 -1.80 -7.05
C TYR A 163 -3.97 -2.59 -8.23
N LEU A 164 -3.25 -3.68 -7.98
CA LEU A 164 -2.61 -4.47 -9.03
C LEU A 164 -3.52 -5.53 -9.64
N ILE A 165 -4.56 -5.96 -8.93
CA ILE A 165 -5.50 -7.03 -9.35
C ILE A 165 -5.96 -6.91 -10.79
N PRO A 166 -6.44 -5.77 -11.28
CA PRO A 166 -6.87 -5.65 -12.67
C PRO A 166 -5.74 -5.88 -13.68
N ILE A 167 -4.50 -5.54 -13.31
CA ILE A 167 -3.32 -5.56 -14.16
C ILE A 167 -2.70 -6.96 -14.21
N GLU A 168 -2.57 -7.63 -13.06
CA GLU A 168 -2.01 -8.98 -13.01
C GLU A 168 -2.96 -10.06 -13.54
N GLU A 169 -4.26 -9.77 -13.60
CA GLU A 169 -5.26 -10.72 -14.09
C GLU A 169 -5.60 -10.52 -15.55
N TYR A 170 -5.48 -9.29 -16.07
CA TYR A 170 -5.89 -9.00 -17.43
C TYR A 170 -5.01 -7.97 -18.12
N ILE A 171 -4.21 -8.46 -19.06
CA ILE A 171 -3.43 -7.68 -20.01
C ILE A 171 -3.86 -8.12 -21.40
N PRO A 172 -4.53 -7.25 -22.19
CA PRO A 172 -5.01 -7.62 -23.53
C PRO A 172 -3.92 -8.30 -24.37
N GLY A 173 -4.24 -9.47 -24.92
CA GLY A 173 -3.33 -10.25 -25.77
C GLY A 173 -2.17 -10.96 -25.05
N THR A 174 -2.00 -10.76 -23.74
CA THR A 174 -0.88 -11.33 -22.97
C THR A 174 -1.33 -12.17 -21.78
N VAL A 175 -2.24 -11.65 -20.96
CA VAL A 175 -2.67 -12.25 -19.69
C VAL A 175 -4.18 -12.25 -19.62
N ASN A 176 -4.76 -13.40 -19.31
CA ASN A 176 -6.20 -13.53 -19.13
C ASN A 176 -6.49 -14.62 -18.08
N LEU A 177 -6.42 -14.22 -16.82
CA LEU A 177 -6.69 -15.09 -15.68
C LEU A 177 -8.10 -14.85 -15.17
N PRO A 178 -8.84 -15.91 -14.77
CA PRO A 178 -10.11 -15.74 -14.11
C PRO A 178 -9.90 -15.06 -12.76
N GLY A 179 -10.58 -13.93 -12.55
CA GLY A 179 -10.46 -13.16 -11.32
C GLY A 179 -11.31 -11.90 -11.32
N LEU A 180 -11.51 -11.33 -10.13
CA LEU A 180 -12.37 -10.18 -9.93
C LEU A 180 -11.83 -8.92 -10.63
N GLY A 181 -10.51 -8.75 -10.69
CA GLY A 181 -9.88 -7.68 -11.45
C GLY A 181 -10.00 -7.87 -12.95
N SER A 182 -9.92 -9.09 -13.48
CA SER A 182 -10.18 -9.34 -14.90
C SER A 182 -11.60 -8.94 -15.29
N TYR A 183 -12.59 -9.27 -14.46
CA TYR A 183 -13.98 -8.89 -14.67
C TYR A 183 -14.14 -7.36 -14.70
N ILE A 184 -13.57 -6.65 -13.73
CA ILE A 184 -13.60 -5.18 -13.68
C ILE A 184 -12.86 -4.58 -14.89
N ALA A 185 -11.69 -5.12 -15.24
CA ALA A 185 -10.83 -4.61 -16.32
C ALA A 185 -11.40 -4.84 -17.73
N ILE A 186 -12.15 -5.93 -17.91
CA ILE A 186 -12.84 -6.26 -19.17
C ILE A 186 -14.09 -5.40 -19.29
N ALA A 187 -14.91 -5.32 -18.24
CA ALA A 187 -16.12 -4.50 -18.23
C ALA A 187 -15.81 -3.01 -18.46
N GLY A 188 -14.76 -2.49 -17.81
CA GLY A 188 -14.32 -1.10 -17.98
C GLY A 188 -13.75 -0.76 -19.36
N ARG A 189 -13.40 -1.74 -20.19
CA ARG A 189 -13.00 -1.53 -21.59
C ARG A 189 -14.16 -1.60 -22.58
N LYS A 190 -15.30 -2.15 -22.15
CA LYS A 190 -16.54 -2.19 -22.91
C LYS A 190 -17.44 -1.00 -22.49
N PRO A 191 -18.48 -0.65 -23.24
CA PRO A 191 -19.52 0.27 -22.79
C PRO A 191 -20.41 -0.37 -21.69
N ASP A 192 -19.82 -1.12 -20.75
CA ASP A 192 -20.49 -1.82 -19.65
C ASP A 192 -19.96 -1.32 -18.30
N LEU A 193 -20.22 -0.03 -18.06
CA LEU A 193 -19.84 0.62 -16.80
C LEU A 193 -20.58 0.02 -15.60
N ALA A 194 -21.81 -0.46 -15.80
CA ALA A 194 -22.62 -1.04 -14.73
C ALA A 194 -21.98 -2.31 -14.17
N SER A 195 -21.54 -3.24 -15.01
CA SER A 195 -20.80 -4.42 -14.56
C SER A 195 -19.48 -4.07 -13.90
N ALA A 196 -18.74 -3.09 -14.45
CA ALA A 196 -17.48 -2.64 -13.85
C ALA A 196 -17.67 -2.08 -12.43
N LEU A 197 -18.68 -1.22 -12.24
CA LEU A 197 -19.04 -0.68 -10.93
C LEU A 197 -19.56 -1.76 -9.98
N PHE A 198 -20.32 -2.73 -10.48
CA PHE A 198 -20.79 -3.86 -9.67
C PHE A 198 -19.62 -4.70 -9.15
N GLY A 199 -18.65 -5.03 -10.01
CA GLY A 199 -17.42 -5.72 -9.61
C GLY A 199 -16.61 -4.92 -8.58
N LEU A 200 -16.53 -3.59 -8.75
CA LEU A 200 -15.88 -2.71 -7.79
C LEU A 200 -16.59 -2.69 -6.42
N ILE A 201 -17.92 -2.68 -6.40
CA ILE A 201 -18.71 -2.77 -5.15
C ILE A 201 -18.42 -4.08 -4.43
N ILE A 202 -18.35 -5.20 -5.15
CA ILE A 202 -17.97 -6.50 -4.59
C ILE A 202 -16.55 -6.46 -4.01
N LEU A 203 -15.60 -5.88 -4.74
CA LEU A 203 -14.23 -5.72 -4.27
C LEU A 203 -14.18 -4.91 -2.97
N VAL A 204 -14.88 -3.78 -2.89
CA VAL A 204 -14.98 -2.97 -1.66
C VAL A 204 -15.63 -3.76 -0.52
N GLY A 205 -16.68 -4.54 -0.82
CA GLY A 205 -17.32 -5.43 0.16
C GLY A 205 -16.36 -6.48 0.72
N ILE A 206 -15.52 -7.08 -0.13
CA ILE A 206 -14.47 -8.03 0.28
C ILE A 206 -13.43 -7.34 1.16
N ILE A 207 -12.95 -6.16 0.77
CA ILE A 207 -11.99 -5.38 1.57
C ILE A 207 -12.55 -5.10 2.96
N PHE A 208 -13.81 -4.66 3.03
CA PHE A 208 -14.48 -4.43 4.31
C PHE A 208 -14.64 -5.71 5.14
N ALA A 209 -14.99 -6.83 4.50
CA ALA A 209 -15.09 -8.12 5.17
C ALA A 209 -13.74 -8.54 5.75
N ILE A 210 -12.64 -8.38 5.01
CA ILE A 210 -11.28 -8.67 5.50
C ILE A 210 -10.91 -7.74 6.66
N ASP A 211 -11.23 -6.43 6.59
CA ASP A 211 -11.01 -5.51 7.72
C ASP A 211 -11.71 -5.99 8.99
N GLN A 212 -13.00 -6.34 8.89
CA GLN A 212 -13.79 -6.74 10.06
C GLN A 212 -13.40 -8.11 10.60
N LEU A 213 -13.15 -9.09 9.72
CA LEU A 213 -12.96 -10.49 10.08
C LEU A 213 -11.49 -10.83 10.38
N VAL A 214 -10.55 -10.13 9.77
CA VAL A 214 -9.11 -10.43 9.88
C VAL A 214 -8.38 -9.32 10.62
N TRP A 215 -8.41 -8.09 10.10
CA TRP A 215 -7.55 -7.02 10.62
C TRP A 215 -7.95 -6.55 12.02
N ARG A 216 -9.24 -6.31 12.27
CA ARG A 216 -9.69 -5.83 13.59
C ARG A 216 -9.45 -6.84 14.72
N PRO A 217 -9.76 -8.14 14.57
CA PRO A 217 -9.43 -9.13 15.60
C PRO A 217 -7.92 -9.23 15.86
N LEU A 218 -7.11 -9.23 14.79
CA LEU A 218 -5.65 -9.27 14.93
C LEU A 218 -5.10 -8.01 15.60
N GLY A 219 -5.63 -6.83 15.26
CA GLY A 219 -5.28 -5.55 15.87
C GLY A 219 -5.57 -5.51 17.37
N ARG A 220 -6.76 -5.95 17.80
CA ARG A 220 -7.08 -6.07 19.25
C ARG A 220 -6.13 -7.02 19.98
N ARG A 221 -5.69 -8.09 19.31
CA ARG A 221 -4.71 -9.02 19.91
C ARG A 221 -3.31 -8.39 19.97
N ALA A 222 -2.98 -7.52 19.02
CA ALA A 222 -1.70 -6.83 18.95
C ALA A 222 -1.50 -5.79 20.05
N GLU A 223 -2.57 -5.14 20.52
CA GLU A 223 -2.51 -4.19 21.64
C GLU A 223 -1.82 -4.76 22.88
N LYS A 224 -1.94 -6.08 23.12
CA LYS A 224 -1.31 -6.79 24.25
C LYS A 224 0.22 -6.83 24.20
N TYR A 225 0.81 -6.63 23.03
CA TYR A 225 2.26 -6.78 22.81
C TYR A 225 2.95 -5.46 22.53
N LYS A 226 2.21 -4.34 22.58
CA LYS A 226 2.80 -3.02 22.39
C LYS A 226 3.61 -2.68 23.62
N TYR A 227 4.91 -2.41 23.45
CA TYR A 227 5.71 -1.84 24.52
C TYR A 227 5.22 -0.41 24.75
N GLU A 228 4.45 -0.20 25.81
CA GLU A 228 4.28 1.14 26.35
C GLU A 228 5.60 1.52 26.98
N THR A 229 6.34 2.42 26.33
CA THR A 229 7.36 3.18 27.03
C THR A 229 6.62 3.86 28.17
N VAL A 230 6.89 3.47 29.42
CA VAL A 230 6.40 4.16 30.61
C VAL A 230 6.98 5.57 30.52
N ALA A 231 6.26 6.46 29.87
CA ALA A 231 6.59 7.87 29.85
C ALA A 231 6.57 8.32 31.31
N ALA A 232 7.62 9.05 31.70
CA ALA A 232 7.72 9.75 32.98
C ALA A 232 6.38 10.38 33.40
N PRO A 233 6.07 10.48 34.71
CA PRO A 233 4.74 10.83 35.21
C PRO A 233 4.20 12.07 34.49
N ALA A 234 3.11 11.86 33.74
CA ALA A 234 2.45 12.90 32.99
C ALA A 234 1.85 13.93 33.96
N THR A 235 2.28 15.17 33.84
CA THR A 235 1.60 16.31 34.45
C THR A 235 0.16 16.33 33.92
N GLU A 236 -0.81 16.17 34.82
CA GLU A 236 -2.24 16.17 34.52
C GLU A 236 -2.61 17.38 33.65
N THR A 237 -3.05 17.13 32.42
CA THR A 237 -3.82 18.12 31.66
C THR A 237 -5.22 17.56 31.46
N GLN A 238 -6.16 18.26 32.10
CA GLN A 238 -7.60 18.02 32.25
C GLN A 238 -8.29 17.34 31.05
N ARG A 239 -8.90 16.17 31.28
CA ARG A 239 -9.67 15.40 30.28
C ARG A 239 -11.09 15.96 30.14
N SER A 240 -11.40 16.53 28.98
CA SER A 240 -12.76 16.93 28.61
C SER A 240 -13.54 15.75 28.04
N ILE A 241 -14.52 15.28 28.81
CA ILE A 241 -15.44 14.18 28.51
C ILE A 241 -16.32 14.47 27.27
N VAL A 242 -16.43 15.74 26.86
CA VAL A 242 -17.20 16.17 25.68
C VAL A 242 -16.43 15.92 24.36
N GLY A 243 -15.09 15.86 24.40
CA GLY A 243 -14.26 15.57 23.23
C GLY A 243 -14.20 14.10 22.82
N GLU A 244 -14.49 13.17 23.75
CA GLU A 244 -14.40 11.72 23.51
C GLU A 244 -15.63 11.17 22.76
N GLY A 245 -16.81 11.78 22.93
CA GLY A 245 -18.03 11.35 22.23
C GLY A 245 -18.01 11.69 20.74
N MET A 246 -17.53 12.88 20.38
CA MET A 246 -17.58 13.39 19.01
C MET A 246 -16.50 12.77 18.09
N ARG A 247 -15.31 12.50 18.63
CA ARG A 247 -14.21 11.83 17.90
C ARG A 247 -14.50 10.38 17.54
N ARG A 248 -15.40 9.70 18.26
CA ARG A 248 -15.69 8.28 18.05
C ARG A 248 -16.54 8.01 16.79
N TYR A 249 -17.29 9.00 16.31
CA TYR A 249 -18.14 8.87 15.12
C TYR A 249 -17.57 9.59 13.86
N GLU A 250 -16.94 10.76 13.98
CA GLU A 250 -16.38 11.46 12.79
C GLU A 250 -15.13 10.77 12.21
N GLY A 251 -14.33 10.09 13.04
CA GLY A 251 -13.06 9.49 12.60
C GLY A 251 -13.18 8.24 11.73
N ARG A 252 -14.34 7.58 11.69
CA ARG A 252 -14.44 6.21 11.15
C ARG A 252 -15.01 6.08 9.74
N LEU A 253 -15.58 7.15 9.17
CA LEU A 253 -16.11 7.13 7.81
C LEU A 253 -15.63 8.29 6.93
N ILE A 254 -15.33 9.47 7.50
CA ILE A 254 -15.19 10.72 6.71
C ILE A 254 -13.72 11.20 6.62
N SER A 255 -12.86 10.77 7.55
CA SER A 255 -11.44 11.17 7.63
C SER A 255 -10.59 10.83 6.39
N PRO A 256 -10.67 9.62 5.79
CA PRO A 256 -9.86 9.31 4.62
C PRO A 256 -10.22 10.16 3.40
N VAL A 257 -11.52 10.42 3.20
CA VAL A 257 -12.04 11.17 2.04
C VAL A 257 -11.77 12.67 2.19
N THR A 258 -11.98 13.23 3.38
CA THR A 258 -11.82 14.68 3.59
C THR A 258 -10.36 15.12 3.75
N SER A 259 -9.47 14.26 4.26
CA SER A 259 -8.03 14.55 4.28
C SER A 259 -7.41 14.48 2.89
N PHE A 260 -7.85 13.54 2.06
CA PHE A 260 -7.45 13.47 0.64
C PHE A 260 -7.93 14.69 -0.15
N LEU A 261 -9.19 15.13 0.03
CA LEU A 261 -9.74 16.33 -0.63
C LEU A 261 -9.16 17.65 -0.08
N LYS A 262 -8.82 17.74 1.22
CA LYS A 262 -8.14 18.92 1.79
C LYS A 262 -6.67 19.01 1.39
N SER A 263 -6.01 17.87 1.19
CA SER A 263 -4.63 17.78 0.69
C SER A 263 -4.52 18.41 -0.71
N GLU A 264 -5.39 18.02 -1.65
CA GLU A 264 -5.40 18.60 -2.99
C GLU A 264 -5.65 20.11 -2.99
N LYS A 265 -6.60 20.62 -2.20
CA LYS A 265 -6.84 22.07 -2.09
C LYS A 265 -5.64 22.83 -1.51
N SER A 266 -4.88 22.23 -0.58
CA SER A 266 -3.71 22.87 0.04
C SER A 266 -2.52 22.92 -0.93
N TYR A 267 -2.27 21.86 -1.70
CA TYR A 267 -1.27 21.86 -2.78
C TYR A 267 -1.65 22.82 -3.90
N PHE A 268 -2.92 22.83 -4.33
CA PHE A 268 -3.39 23.71 -5.38
C PHE A 268 -3.29 25.19 -4.99
N ASN A 269 -3.68 25.54 -3.75
CA ASN A 269 -3.54 26.91 -3.26
C ASN A 269 -2.07 27.36 -3.16
N ARG A 270 -1.15 26.49 -2.72
CA ARG A 270 0.29 26.80 -2.72
C ARG A 270 0.86 26.95 -4.13
N VAL A 271 0.43 26.14 -5.08
CA VAL A 271 0.85 26.24 -6.49
C VAL A 271 0.31 27.53 -7.13
N VAL A 272 -0.95 27.88 -6.88
CA VAL A 272 -1.55 29.13 -7.35
C VAL A 272 -0.86 30.34 -6.73
N GLU A 273 -0.53 30.28 -5.44
CA GLU A 273 0.19 31.34 -4.73
C GLU A 273 1.62 31.51 -5.25
N ILE A 274 2.37 30.42 -5.48
CA ILE A 274 3.70 30.46 -6.10
C ILE A 274 3.62 31.04 -7.52
N THR A 275 2.59 30.70 -8.28
CA THR A 275 2.38 31.22 -9.64
C THR A 275 2.05 32.71 -9.62
N ARG A 276 1.20 33.17 -8.67
CA ARG A 276 0.90 34.59 -8.46
C ARG A 276 2.13 35.36 -8.00
N LEU A 277 2.91 34.81 -7.07
CA LEU A 277 4.13 35.41 -6.56
C LEU A 277 5.20 35.51 -7.65
N ARG A 278 5.35 34.51 -8.53
CA ARG A 278 6.23 34.62 -9.71
C ARG A 278 5.79 35.72 -10.67
N ARG A 279 4.48 35.84 -10.96
CA ARG A 279 3.97 36.93 -11.81
C ARG A 279 4.20 38.31 -11.20
N LEU A 280 4.01 38.45 -9.89
CA LEU A 280 4.24 39.70 -9.17
C LEU A 280 5.73 40.03 -9.05
N LEU A 281 6.58 39.03 -8.85
CA LEU A 281 8.03 39.21 -8.86
C LEU A 281 8.52 39.64 -10.24
N HIS A 282 8.09 39.01 -11.33
CA HIS A 282 8.44 39.45 -12.68
C HIS A 282 7.87 40.83 -13.03
N ALA A 283 6.67 41.18 -12.55
CA ALA A 283 6.13 42.53 -12.73
C ALA A 283 6.92 43.57 -11.93
N ARG A 284 7.33 43.25 -10.70
CA ARG A 284 8.15 44.12 -9.84
C ARG A 284 9.59 44.26 -10.35
N GLU A 285 10.14 43.20 -10.93
CA GLU A 285 11.49 43.17 -11.52
C GLU A 285 11.54 43.98 -12.82
N ARG A 286 10.48 43.93 -13.64
CA ARG A 286 10.27 44.84 -14.79
C ARG A 286 10.18 46.32 -14.40
N LEU A 287 9.62 46.63 -13.23
CA LEU A 287 9.53 48.01 -12.74
C LEU A 287 10.82 48.49 -12.06
N ARG A 288 11.65 47.57 -11.54
CA ARG A 288 12.87 47.90 -10.78
C ARG A 288 14.11 48.03 -11.66
N PHE A 289 14.14 47.42 -12.85
CA PHE A 289 15.25 47.51 -13.81
C PHE A 289 14.78 47.60 -15.28
N PRO A 290 14.33 48.77 -15.75
CA PRO A 290 13.85 48.93 -17.13
C PRO A 290 14.95 48.71 -18.20
N GLU A 291 16.23 48.90 -17.86
CA GLU A 291 17.32 48.89 -18.86
C GLU A 291 18.12 47.58 -18.96
N ARG A 292 17.80 46.54 -18.19
CA ARG A 292 18.58 45.27 -18.19
C ARG A 292 18.12 44.20 -19.19
N ILE A 293 17.16 44.49 -20.07
CA ILE A 293 16.66 43.54 -21.10
C ILE A 293 17.11 43.96 -22.51
N THR A 294 18.35 44.42 -22.68
CA THR A 294 18.95 44.62 -24.02
C THR A 294 20.18 43.76 -24.28
N ARG A 295 20.56 42.87 -23.35
CA ARG A 295 21.67 41.92 -23.57
C ARG A 295 21.34 40.52 -23.07
N ILE A 296 20.42 39.85 -23.75
CA ILE A 296 20.38 38.39 -23.77
C ILE A 296 20.72 37.98 -25.22
N PRO A 297 21.87 37.33 -25.47
CA PRO A 297 22.22 36.86 -26.80
C PRO A 297 21.23 35.78 -27.26
N LEU A 298 20.59 36.03 -28.41
CA LEU A 298 19.68 35.12 -29.09
C LEU A 298 20.43 33.92 -29.69
N TRP A 299 20.74 32.90 -28.90
CA TRP A 299 21.23 31.59 -29.40
C TRP A 299 20.11 30.55 -29.46
N GLY A 300 18.98 30.91 -30.07
CA GLY A 300 17.81 30.02 -30.20
C GLY A 300 17.09 30.05 -31.54
N LYS A 301 17.71 30.59 -32.60
CA LYS A 301 17.15 30.61 -33.97
C LYS A 301 18.15 30.14 -35.03
N LEU A 302 18.83 29.03 -34.77
CA LEU A 302 19.52 28.23 -35.78
C LEU A 302 19.35 26.74 -35.45
N ALA A 303 18.11 26.28 -35.59
CA ALA A 303 17.76 24.90 -35.89
C ALA A 303 16.35 24.94 -36.48
N SER A 304 16.32 25.21 -37.78
CA SER A 304 15.35 24.66 -38.72
C SER A 304 15.22 23.15 -38.55
#